data_AF-A0A6B2IJC6-F1
#
_entry.id   AF-A0A6B2IJC6-F1
#
_cell.length_a   1.000
_cell.length_b   1.000
_cell.length_c   1.000
_cell.angle_alpha   90.00
_cell.angle_beta   90.00
_cell.angle_gamma   90.00
#
_symmetry.space_group_name_H-M   'P 1'
#
loop_
_entity.id
_entity.type
_entity.pdbx_description
1 polymer ?
#
loop_
_entity_poly.entity_id
_entity_poly.type
_entity_poly.pdbx_seq_one_letter_code
_entity_poly.pdbx_strand_id
1 'polypeptide(L)' 'VGAVDQQLLLDTLQELGQSTINQLPAHIFKDKTNVLKGIHQVWALVAKRMIACDLYCPLTAETVIWVNQNDAFARNI' A
#
# COMPACT_ATOMS: atom_id res chain seq x y z
N VAL A 1 8.55 -17.85 5.61
CA VAL A 1 8.90 -16.49 5.11
C VAL A 1 7.81 -15.55 5.60
N GLY A 2 8.13 -14.67 6.55
CA GLY A 2 7.13 -13.85 7.26
C GLY A 2 6.27 -13.08 6.26
N ALA A 3 4.98 -13.43 6.22
CA ALA A 3 4.01 -12.74 5.39
C ALA A 3 3.94 -11.30 5.90
N VAL A 4 4.39 -10.35 5.09
CA VAL A 4 4.05 -8.95 5.33
C VAL A 4 2.54 -8.88 5.26
N ASP A 5 1.92 -8.51 6.38
CA ASP A 5 0.47 -8.50 6.50
C ASP A 5 -0.10 -7.39 5.60
N GLN A 6 -0.74 -7.80 4.51
CA GLN A 6 -1.40 -6.90 3.57
C GLN A 6 -2.50 -6.09 4.28
N GLN A 7 -3.13 -6.66 5.32
CA GLN A 7 -4.16 -5.99 6.07
C GLN A 7 -3.58 -4.85 6.91
N LEU A 8 -2.43 -5.08 7.57
CA LEU A 8 -1.72 -4.02 8.31
C LEU A 8 -1.35 -2.82 7.42
N LEU A 9 -0.91 -3.09 6.17
CA LEU A 9 -0.62 -2.03 5.20
C LEU A 9 -1.86 -1.21 4.84
N LEU A 10 -2.99 -1.88 4.64
CA LEU A 10 -4.26 -1.24 4.29
C LEU A 10 -4.82 -0.43 5.46
N ASP A 11 -4.83 -1.00 6.66
CA ASP A 11 -5.34 -0.36 7.87
C ASP A 11 -4.50 0.89 8.19
N THR A 12 -3.16 0.79 8.13
CA THR A 12 -2.27 1.93 8.33
C THR A 12 -2.48 3.01 7.26
N LEU A 13 -2.62 2.62 5.98
CA LEU A 13 -2.86 3.58 4.90
C LEU A 13 -4.23 4.25 5.03
N GLN A 14 -5.23 3.54 5.54
CA GLN A 14 -6.56 4.06 5.81
C GLN A 14 -6.53 5.10 6.95
N GLU A 15 -5.79 4.83 8.02
CA GLU A 15 -5.59 5.77 9.12
C GLU A 15 -4.85 7.05 8.69
N LEU A 16 -3.83 6.91 7.83
CA LEU A 16 -3.08 8.04 7.28
C LEU A 16 -3.86 8.80 6.19
N GLY A 17 -4.89 8.19 5.61
CA GLY A 17 -5.64 8.67 4.45
C GLY A 17 -4.87 8.52 3.13
N GLN A 18 -3.63 8.98 3.10
CA GLN A 18 -2.70 8.81 1.97
C GLN A 18 -1.26 8.68 2.46
N SER A 19 -0.40 8.09 1.63
CA SER A 19 1.04 8.00 1.89
C SER A 19 1.79 7.85 0.57
N THR A 20 3.09 7.57 0.62
CA THR A 20 3.86 7.15 -0.57
C THR A 20 4.25 5.69 -0.50
N ILE A 21 4.58 5.11 -1.66
CA ILE A 21 5.04 3.72 -1.79
C ILE A 21 6.18 3.39 -0.80
N ASN A 22 7.11 4.32 -0.59
CA ASN A 22 8.25 4.13 0.30
C ASN A 22 7.92 4.48 1.76
N GLN A 23 7.17 5.57 1.98
CA GLN A 23 6.87 6.04 3.34
C GLN A 23 5.98 5.08 4.11
N LEU A 24 4.99 4.46 3.47
CA LEU A 24 4.07 3.54 4.17
C LEU A 24 4.80 2.34 4.78
N PRO A 25 5.59 1.54 4.04
CA PRO A 25 6.37 0.45 4.62
C PRO A 25 7.45 0.92 5.59
N ALA A 26 8.08 2.09 5.35
CA ALA A 26 9.08 2.64 6.25
C ALA A 26 8.49 3.10 7.60
N HIS A 27 7.20 3.48 7.62
CA HIS A 27 6.48 3.81 8.85
C HIS A 27 6.19 2.56 9.70
N ILE A 28 5.87 1.44 9.05
CA ILE A 28 5.47 0.19 9.72
C ILE A 28 6.69 -0.65 10.12
N PHE A 29 7.69 -0.75 9.24
CA PHE A 29 8.82 -1.65 9.40
C PHE A 29 10.12 -0.89 9.66
N LYS A 30 10.84 -1.27 10.72
CA LYS A 30 12.17 -0.71 11.06
C LYS A 30 13.33 -1.34 10.28
N ASP A 31 13.13 -2.55 9.76
CA ASP A 31 14.16 -3.31 9.03
C ASP A 31 14.03 -3.07 7.52
N LYS A 32 15.14 -2.67 6.87
CA LYS A 32 15.24 -2.44 5.42
C LYS A 32 14.73 -3.63 4.59
N THR A 33 14.96 -4.86 5.05
CA THR A 33 14.50 -6.06 4.35
C THR A 33 12.96 -6.14 4.31
N ASN A 34 12.31 -5.76 5.41
CA ASN A 34 10.85 -5.78 5.51
C ASN A 34 10.22 -4.56 4.83
N VAL A 35 10.91 -3.42 4.80
CA VAL A 35 10.51 -2.25 3.98
C VAL A 35 10.43 -2.63 2.50
N LEU A 36 11.47 -3.28 1.94
CA LEU A 36 11.47 -3.70 0.54
C LEU A 36 10.37 -4.72 0.22
N LYS A 37 10.09 -5.64 1.15
CA LYS A 37 8.96 -6.56 1.02
C LYS A 37 7.62 -5.83 1.08
N GLY A 38 7.50 -4.83 1.96
CA GLY A 38 6.34 -3.97 2.05
C GLY A 38 6.08 -3.21 0.76
N ILE A 39 7.11 -2.61 0.15
CA ILE A 39 7.00 -1.94 -1.16
C ILE A 39 6.44 -2.90 -2.22
N HIS A 40 6.96 -4.14 -2.29
CA HIS A 40 6.41 -5.16 -3.20
C HIS A 40 4.94 -5.48 -2.92
N GLN A 41 4.55 -5.59 -1.65
CA GLN A 41 3.16 -5.85 -1.28
C GLN A 41 2.24 -4.67 -1.65
N VAL A 42 2.70 -3.43 -1.48
CA VAL A 42 1.93 -2.25 -1.87
C VAL A 42 1.68 -2.25 -3.38
N TRP A 43 2.69 -2.56 -4.21
CA TRP A 43 2.47 -2.72 -5.65
C TRP A 43 1.52 -3.87 -6.00
N ALA A 44 1.60 -4.98 -5.28
CA ALA A 44 0.64 -6.07 -5.45
C ALA A 44 -0.80 -5.64 -5.10
N LEU A 45 -0.97 -4.80 -4.07
CA LEU A 45 -2.27 -4.23 -3.68
C LEU A 45 -2.79 -3.22 -4.70
N VAL A 46 -1.91 -2.45 -5.34
CA VAL A 46 -2.25 -1.59 -6.48
C VAL A 46 -2.73 -2.42 -7.66
N ALA A 47 -2.01 -3.49 -8.01
CA ALA A 47 -2.43 -4.41 -9.08
C ALA A 47 -3.79 -5.09 -8.80
N LYS A 48 -4.09 -5.35 -7.52
CA LYS A 48 -5.38 -5.87 -7.05
C LYS A 48 -6.46 -4.79 -6.89
N ARG A 49 -6.17 -3.53 -7.24
CA ARG A 49 -7.08 -2.38 -7.11
C ARG A 49 -7.52 -2.06 -5.67
N MET A 50 -6.86 -2.61 -4.66
CA MET A 50 -7.14 -2.31 -3.26
C MET A 50 -6.53 -0.96 -2.82
N ILE A 51 -5.39 -0.62 -3.42
CA ILE A 51 -4.73 0.67 -3.30
C ILE A 51 -4.81 1.36 -4.66
N ALA A 52 -5.11 2.64 -4.66
CA ALA A 52 -5.10 3.48 -5.84
C ALA A 52 -3.88 4.40 -5.82
N CYS A 53 -3.44 4.78 -7.02
CA CYS A 53 -2.45 5.82 -7.26
C CYS A 53 -2.77 6.53 -8.58
N ASP A 54 -2.13 7.67 -8.81
CA ASP A 54 -2.21 8.35 -10.10
C ASP A 54 -1.37 7.62 -11.15
N LEU A 55 -2.03 7.01 -12.13
CA LEU A 55 -1.41 6.27 -13.24
C LEU A 55 -0.99 7.17 -14.41
N TYR A 56 -1.34 8.46 -14.39
CA TYR A 56 -0.84 9.43 -15.37
C TYR A 56 0.55 9.95 -15.00
N CYS A 57 0.97 9.74 -13.75
CA CYS A 57 2.29 10.08 -13.27
C CYS A 57 3.24 8.86 -13.34
N PRO A 58 4.56 9.09 -13.47
CA PRO A 58 5.55 8.01 -13.39
C PRO A 58 5.47 7.26 -12.06
N LEU A 59 5.47 5.92 -12.13
CA LEU A 59 5.46 5.05 -10.96
C LEU A 59 6.86 5.03 -10.32
N THR A 60 7.01 5.78 -9.23
CA THR A 60 8.24 5.90 -8.44
C THR A 60 8.02 5.54 -6.97
N ALA A 61 9.11 5.53 -6.18
CA ALA A 61 9.05 5.34 -4.73
C ALA A 61 8.26 6.44 -3.99
N GLU A 62 8.13 7.63 -4.61
CA GLU A 62 7.40 8.78 -4.09
C GLU A 62 5.95 8.84 -4.61
N THR A 63 5.50 7.83 -5.36
CA THR A 63 4.12 7.77 -5.84
C THR A 63 3.17 7.83 -4.66
N VAL A 64 2.26 8.81 -4.68
CA VAL A 64 1.21 8.95 -3.68
C VAL A 64 0.18 7.83 -3.89
N ILE A 65 -0.17 7.19 -2.80
CA ILE A 65 -1.10 6.08 -2.72
C ILE A 65 -2.19 6.35 -1.69
N TRP A 66 -3.39 5.83 -1.94
CA TRP A 66 -4.52 5.86 -1.01
C TRP A 66 -5.35 4.58 -1.14
N VAL A 67 -6.15 4.26 -0.12
CA VAL A 67 -7.04 3.10 -0.18
C VAL A 67 -8.15 3.34 -1.21
N ASN A 68 -8.38 2.38 -2.09
CA ASN A 68 -9.44 2.46 -3.07
C ASN A 68 -10.80 2.18 -2.40
N GLN A 69 -11.56 3.25 -2.14
CA GLN A 69 -12.87 3.17 -1.48
C GLN A 69 -13.92 2.38 -2.28
N ASN A 70 -13.75 2.25 -3.59
CA ASN A 70 -14.69 1.52 -4.46
C ASN A 70 -14.58 0.00 -4.31
N ASP A 71 -13.41 -0.54 -3.95
CA ASP A 71 -13.20 -1.97 -3.73
C ASP A 71 -13.53 -2.42 -2.29
N ALA A 72 -13.60 -1.47 -1.34
CA ALA A 72 -14.08 -1.76 0.02
C ALA A 72 -15.56 -2.23 0.04
N PHE A 73 -16.34 -1.80 -0.95
CA PHE A 73 -17.73 -2.25 -1.15
C PHE A 73 -17.84 -3.65 -1.76
N ALA A 74 -16.83 -4.15 -2.47
CA ALA A 74 -16.85 -5.47 -3.10
C ALA A 74 -16.68 -6.62 -2.08
N ARG A 75 -16.28 -6.32 -0.84
CA ARG A 75 -16.24 -7.30 0.27
C ARG A 75 -17.61 -7.52 0.95
N ASN A 76 -18.66 -6.80 0.55
CA ASN A 76 -20.00 -6.83 1.16
C ASN A 76 -21.12 -7.34 0.22
N ILE A 77 -20.79 -8.06 -0.86
CA ILE A 77 -21.79 -8.78 -1.68
C ILE A 77 -21.49 -10.27 -1.69
#